data_AF-A0A536HCR5-F1
#
_entry.id   AF-A0A536HCR5-F1
#
_cell.length_a   1.000
_cell.length_b   1.000
_cell.length_c   1.000
_cell.angle_alpha   90.00
_cell.angle_beta   90.00
_cell.angle_gamma   90.00
#
_symmetry.space_group_name_H-M   'P 1'
#
loop_
_entity.id
_entity.type
_entity.pdbx_description
1 polymer ?
#
loop_
_entity_poly.entity_id
_entity_poly.type
_entity_poly.pdbx_seq_one_letter_code
_entity_poly.pdbx_strand_id
1 'polypeptide(L)' 'ILDYLRPLVAKWWLPDEVRFIDEIPKTSVGKFDKKVLREQARQAAAVVRPSE' A
#
# COMPACT_ATOMS: atom_id res chain seq x y z
N ILE A 1 -10.72 -3.30 4.27
CA ILE A 1 -10.27 -1.95 3.84
C ILE A 1 -10.83 -1.57 2.46
N LEU A 2 -10.74 -2.42 1.44
CA LEU A 2 -11.24 -2.11 0.10
C LEU A 2 -12.75 -1.85 0.07
N ASP A 3 -13.55 -2.64 0.80
CA ASP A 3 -15.01 -2.42 0.86
C ASP A 3 -15.38 -1.10 1.56
N TYR A 4 -14.54 -0.63 2.47
CA TYR A 4 -14.68 0.70 3.07
C TYR A 4 -14.34 1.81 2.07
N LEU A 5 -13.33 1.61 1.21
CA LEU A 5 -12.93 2.59 0.18
C LEU A 5 -13.89 2.61 -1.02
N ARG A 6 -14.50 1.48 -1.37
CA ARG A 6 -15.36 1.30 -2.55
C ARG A 6 -16.50 2.33 -2.68
N PRO A 7 -17.24 2.72 -1.63
CA PRO A 7 -18.25 3.77 -1.73
C PRO A 7 -17.67 5.19 -1.65
N LEU A 8 -16.42 5.36 -1.22
CA LEU A 8 -15.81 6.67 -0.98
C LEU A 8 -15.07 7.25 -2.19
N VAL A 9 -14.58 6.38 -3.08
CA VAL A 9 -13.78 6.78 -4.25
C VAL A 9 -14.25 6.07 -5.51
N ALA A 10 -13.92 6.65 -6.66
CA ALA A 10 -14.16 6.01 -7.94
C ALA A 10 -13.38 4.69 -8.05
N LYS A 11 -13.93 3.72 -8.80
CA LYS A 11 -13.35 2.37 -8.94
C LYS A 11 -11.88 2.38 -9.38
N TRP A 12 -11.49 3.30 -10.26
CA TRP A 12 -10.11 3.40 -10.78
C TRP A 12 -9.10 4.02 -9.79
N TRP A 13 -9.54 4.47 -8.62
CA TRP A 13 -8.65 4.85 -7.52
C TRP A 13 -8.37 3.69 -6.56
N LEU A 14 -9.12 2.59 -6.67
CA LEU A 14 -8.89 1.43 -5.83
C LEU A 14 -7.56 0.78 -6.20
N PRO A 15 -6.72 0.44 -5.21
CA PRO A 15 -5.43 -0.19 -5.48
C PRO A 15 -5.60 -1.64 -5.91
N ASP A 16 -4.76 -2.09 -6.86
CA ASP A 16 -4.72 -3.49 -7.30
C ASP A 16 -4.13 -4.44 -6.24
N GLU A 17 -3.35 -3.93 -5.28
CA GLU A 17 -2.74 -4.73 -4.23
C GLU A 17 -2.67 -3.96 -2.92
N VAL A 18 -3.01 -4.65 -1.82
CA VAL A 18 -2.84 -4.13 -0.47
C VAL A 18 -1.83 -4.96 0.29
N ARG A 19 -0.83 -4.28 0.86
CA ARG A 19 0.22 -4.85 1.71
C ARG A 19 0.19 -4.16 3.06
N PHE A 20 0.35 -4.94 4.12
CA PHE A 20 0.51 -4.42 5.47
C PHE A 20 2.00 -4.45 5.83
N ILE A 21 2.46 -3.39 6.47
CA ILE A 21 3.83 -3.25 6.98
C ILE A 21 3.73 -2.78 8.43
N ASP A 22 4.66 -3.21 9.26
CA ASP A 22 4.65 -2.86 10.69
C ASP A 22 4.93 -1.37 10.91
N GLU A 23 5.79 -0.78 10.08
CA GLU A 23 6.13 0.64 10.14
C GLU A 23 6.37 1.25 8.75
N ILE A 24 6.10 2.56 8.64
CA ILE A 24 6.44 3.33 7.44
C ILE A 24 7.88 3.82 7.59
N PRO A 25 8.83 3.39 6.74
CA PRO A 25 10.21 3.83 6.83
C PRO A 25 10.29 5.33 6.54
N LYS A 26 11.05 6.02 7.38
CA LYS A 26 11.28 7.45 7.29
C LYS A 26 12.77 7.73 7.06
N THR A 27 13.05 8.82 6.36
CA THR A 27 14.39 9.36 6.22
C THR A 27 14.84 10.02 7.52
N SER A 28 16.12 10.38 7.62
CA SER A 28 16.69 11.06 8.80
C SER A 28 15.99 12.38 9.16
N VAL A 29 15.26 12.98 8.22
CA VAL A 29 14.45 14.20 8.44
C VAL A 29 12.94 13.90 8.60
N GLY A 30 12.57 12.64 8.82
CA GLY A 30 11.20 12.21 9.10
C GLY A 30 10.27 12.11 7.89
N LYS A 31 10.77 12.30 6.66
CA LYS A 31 9.98 12.16 5.43
C LYS A 31 9.86 10.69 5.04
N PHE A 32 8.78 10.30 4.37
CA PHE A 32 8.62 8.91 3.91
C PHE A 32 9.69 8.53 2.90
N ASP A 33 10.39 7.42 3.16
CA ASP A 33 11.36 6.87 2.23
C ASP A 33 10.64 5.97 1.22
N LYS A 34 10.26 6.57 0.08
CA LYS A 34 9.60 5.85 -1.01
C LYS A 34 10.50 4.80 -1.67
N LYS A 35 11.82 4.94 -1.59
CA LYS A 35 12.74 3.97 -2.21
C LYS A 35 12.72 2.68 -1.39
N VAL A 36 12.86 2.81 -0.07
CA VAL A 36 12.79 1.66 0.85
C VAL A 36 11.41 1.02 0.81
N LEU A 37 10.33 1.82 0.84
CA LEU A 37 8.95 1.31 0.71
C LEU A 37 8.74 0.47 -0.55
N ARG A 38 9.26 0.92 -1.70
CA ARG A 38 9.12 0.18 -2.97
C ARG A 38 9.91 -1.13 -2.96
N GLU A 39 11.07 -1.14 -2.33
CA GLU A 39 11.87 -2.36 -2.20
C GLU A 39 11.20 -3.37 -1.26
N GLN A 40 10.74 -2.90 -0.10
CA GLN A 40 9.94 -3.71 0.83
C GLN A 40 8.68 -4.26 0.16
N ALA A 41 7.99 -3.45 -0.66
CA ALA A 41 6.80 -3.88 -1.38
C ALA A 41 7.08 -5.00 -2.41
N ARG A 42 8.29 -5.08 -2.99
CA ARG A 42 8.66 -6.20 -3.88
C ARG A 42 8.82 -7.51 -3.13
N GLN A 43 9.28 -7.45 -1.88
CA GLN A 43 9.58 -8.62 -1.07
C GLN A 43 8.36 -9.07 -0.25
N ALA A 44 7.51 -8.14 0.16
CA ALA A 44 6.31 -8.41 0.93
C ALA A 44 5.22 -9.04 0.06
N ALA A 45 4.69 -10.19 0.52
CA ALA A 45 3.55 -10.85 -0.10
C ALA A 45 2.32 -9.93 -0.09
N ALA A 46 1.60 -9.88 -1.20
CA ALA A 46 0.33 -9.18 -1.27
C ALA A 46 -0.72 -9.93 -0.43
N VAL A 47 -1.44 -9.21 0.42
CA VAL A 47 -2.45 -9.80 1.32
C VAL A 47 -3.81 -9.85 0.64
N VAL A 48 -4.13 -8.86 -0.18
CA VAL A 48 -5.37 -8.81 -0.96
C VAL A 48 -5.08 -8.28 -2.36
N ARG A 49 -5.57 -8.99 -3.36
CA ARG A 49 -5.65 -8.55 -4.75
C ARG A 49 -7.14 -8.50 -5.14
N PRO A 50 -7.73 -7.33 -5.45
CA PRO A 50 -9.16 -7.18 -5.72
C PRO A 50 -9.64 -7.74 -7.07
N SER A 51 -8.75 -8.29 -7.90
CA SER A 51 -9.04 -8.69 -9.29
C SER A 51 -9.25 -10.20 -9.52
N GLU A 52 -9.56 -10.96 -8.48
CA GLU A 52 -10.31 -12.24 -8.58
C GLU A 52 -11.70 -12.11 -7.97
#